data_AF-A0A7X6XVV3-F1
#
_entry.id   AF-A0A7X6XVV3-F1
#
_cell.length_a   1.000
_cell.length_b   1.000
_cell.length_c   1.000
_cell.angle_alpha   90.00
_cell.angle_beta   90.00
_cell.angle_gamma   90.00
#
_symmetry.space_group_name_H-M   'P 1'
#
loop_
_entity.id
_entity.type
_entity.pdbx_description
1 polymer ?
#
loop_
_entity_poly.entity_id
_entity_poly.type
_entity_poly.pdbx_seq_one_letter_code
_entity_poly.pdbx_strand_id
1 'polypeptide(L)'
;GYSEHQTGLAFDILQGSSGLLIEVEPEITWIKEHAHEYGFIVRYLEGETEITGYKYEPWHLRYVGNIAESVYQSGLTLEAYLGVSGGDYFR
;
A
#
# COMPACT_ATOMS: atom_id res chain seq x y z
N GLY A 1 10.48 -7.81 -12.43
CA GLY A 1 10.62 -9.00 -11.58
C GLY A 1 10.39 -8.73 -10.11
N TYR A 2 10.42 -7.45 -9.67
CA TYR A 2 10.35 -7.08 -8.25
C TYR A 2 9.23 -6.08 -7.93
N SER A 3 8.50 -5.62 -8.96
CA SER A 3 7.36 -4.71 -8.78
C SER A 3 6.11 -5.51 -8.46
N GLU A 4 5.35 -5.05 -7.46
CA GLU A 4 4.10 -5.67 -7.04
C GLU A 4 3.00 -5.59 -8.11
N HIS A 5 3.04 -4.59 -9.02
CA HIS A 5 2.11 -4.46 -10.15
C HIS A 5 2.10 -5.69 -11.07
N GLN A 6 3.22 -6.43 -11.15
CA GLN A 6 3.28 -7.65 -11.95
C GLN A 6 2.41 -8.79 -11.40
N THR A 7 1.95 -8.69 -10.15
CA THR A 7 1.02 -9.67 -9.56
C THR A 7 -0.40 -9.54 -10.11
N GLY A 8 -0.76 -8.40 -10.69
CA GLY A 8 -2.14 -8.06 -11.03
C GLY A 8 -3.03 -7.77 -9.81
N LEU A 9 -2.43 -7.62 -8.62
CA LEU A 9 -3.13 -7.35 -7.35
C LEU A 9 -2.75 -6.00 -6.74
N ALA A 10 -1.89 -5.23 -7.40
CA ALA A 10 -1.52 -3.88 -7.01
C ALA A 10 -2.06 -2.87 -8.02
N PHE A 11 -2.52 -1.72 -7.52
CA PHE A 11 -3.19 -0.69 -8.30
C PHE A 11 -2.79 0.70 -7.81
N ASP A 12 -2.39 1.55 -8.74
CA ASP A 12 -2.15 2.96 -8.48
C ASP A 12 -3.43 3.73 -8.78
N ILE A 13 -3.93 4.47 -7.79
CA ILE A 13 -5.15 5.26 -7.95
C ILE A 13 -4.81 6.65 -8.48
N LEU A 14 -5.50 7.03 -9.56
CA LEU A 14 -5.34 8.31 -10.23
C LEU A 14 -6.51 9.24 -9.91
N GLN A 15 -6.23 10.54 -9.80
CA GLN A 15 -7.23 11.57 -9.72
C GLN A 15 -7.95 11.69 -11.07
N GLY A 16 -9.27 11.51 -11.08
CA GLY A 16 -10.04 11.40 -12.32
C GLY A 16 -9.99 12.64 -13.24
N SER A 17 -9.74 13.84 -12.69
CA SER A 17 -9.68 15.09 -13.45
C SER A 17 -8.32 15.34 -14.11
N SER A 18 -7.23 14.98 -13.45
CA SER A 18 -5.86 15.30 -13.87
C SER A 18 -5.12 14.09 -14.45
N GLY A 19 -5.56 12.87 -14.14
CA GLY A 19 -4.85 11.64 -14.46
C GLY A 19 -3.54 11.46 -13.66
N LEU A 20 -3.31 12.31 -12.66
CA LEU A 20 -2.14 12.23 -11.79
C LEU A 20 -2.39 11.26 -10.63
N LEU A 21 -1.31 10.76 -10.02
CA LEU A 21 -1.39 9.95 -8.81
C LEU A 21 -2.05 10.75 -7.67
N ILE A 22 -2.85 10.08 -6.86
CA ILE A 22 -3.47 10.70 -5.69
C ILE A 22 -2.44 10.81 -4.57
N GLU A 23 -1.96 12.03 -4.31
CA GLU A 23 -0.94 12.31 -3.28
C GLU A 23 -1.43 13.25 -2.16
N VAL A 24 -2.62 13.82 -2.31
CA VAL A 24 -3.11 14.92 -1.46
C VAL A 24 -4.50 14.65 -0.88
N GLU A 25 -4.84 15.42 0.14
CA GLU A 25 -6.17 15.43 0.73
C GLU A 25 -7.23 16.07 -0.18
N PRO A 26 -8.51 15.66 -0.08
CA PRO A 26 -9.07 14.70 0.89
C PRO A 26 -9.01 13.22 0.46
N GLU A 27 -8.59 12.93 -0.77
CA GLU A 27 -8.68 11.58 -1.32
C GLU A 27 -7.76 10.58 -0.60
N ILE A 28 -6.55 11.00 -0.19
CA ILE A 28 -5.66 10.11 0.56
C ILE A 28 -6.21 9.73 1.93
N THR A 29 -6.91 10.63 2.65
CA THR A 29 -7.56 10.28 3.91
C THR A 29 -8.62 9.22 3.67
N TRP A 30 -9.46 9.41 2.67
CA TRP A 30 -10.50 8.42 2.35
C TRP A 30 -9.89 7.05 2.03
N ILE A 31 -8.84 7.01 1.22
CA ILE A 31 -8.15 5.77 0.88
C ILE A 31 -7.56 5.10 2.14
N LYS A 32 -6.86 5.86 2.99
CA LYS A 32 -6.29 5.34 4.25
C LYS A 32 -7.37 4.80 5.18
N GLU A 33 -8.50 5.48 5.28
CA GLU A 33 -9.59 5.12 6.19
C GLU A 33 -10.47 3.98 5.67
N HIS A 34 -10.60 3.79 4.36
CA HIS A 34 -11.63 2.89 3.81
C HIS A 34 -11.11 1.77 2.89
N ALA A 35 -9.86 1.80 2.41
CA ALA A 35 -9.37 0.78 1.46
C ALA A 35 -9.53 -0.66 1.97
N HIS A 36 -9.37 -0.86 3.28
CA HIS A 36 -9.47 -2.16 3.94
C HIS A 36 -10.86 -2.79 3.86
N GLU A 37 -11.92 -1.98 3.81
CA GLU A 37 -13.31 -2.42 3.65
C GLU A 37 -13.53 -3.16 2.32
N TYR A 38 -12.65 -2.89 1.34
CA TYR A 38 -12.69 -3.47 0.00
C TYR A 38 -11.62 -4.55 -0.22
N GLY A 39 -10.93 -4.98 0.83
CA GLY A 39 -9.86 -5.98 0.74
C GLY A 39 -8.50 -5.42 0.31
N PHE A 40 -8.32 -4.10 0.32
CA PHE A 40 -7.07 -3.43 -0.03
C PHE A 40 -6.36 -2.83 1.18
N ILE A 41 -5.06 -2.64 1.06
CA ILE A 41 -4.27 -1.85 2.01
C ILE A 41 -3.45 -0.81 1.26
N VAL A 42 -3.17 0.33 1.90
CA VAL A 42 -2.10 1.23 1.45
C VAL A 42 -0.78 0.50 1.68
N ARG A 43 -0.08 0.16 0.60
CA ARG A 43 0.98 -0.84 0.67
C ARG A 43 2.29 -0.31 1.24
N TYR A 44 2.63 0.91 0.88
CA TYR A 44 3.89 1.56 1.24
C TYR A 44 3.57 2.75 2.12
N LEU A 45 3.68 2.54 3.43
CA LEU A 45 3.34 3.51 4.47
C LEU A 45 4.47 4.55 4.67
N GLU A 46 4.10 5.71 5.19
CA GLU A 46 5.05 6.77 5.50
C GLU A 46 5.99 6.33 6.63
N GLY A 47 7.30 6.52 6.46
CA GLY A 47 8.31 6.12 7.45
C GLY A 47 8.73 4.64 7.40
N GLU A 48 8.07 3.80 6.60
CA GLU A 48 8.26 2.34 6.61
C GLU A 48 9.17 1.82 5.48
N THR A 49 9.89 2.71 4.79
CA THR A 49 10.73 2.35 3.63
C THR A 49 11.83 1.34 3.96
N GLU A 50 12.37 1.34 5.19
CA GLU A 50 13.38 0.34 5.59
C GLU A 50 12.80 -1.08 5.69
N ILE A 51 11.51 -1.20 5.98
CA ILE A 51 10.82 -2.49 6.11
C ILE A 51 10.29 -2.95 4.75
N THR A 52 9.64 -2.05 3.99
CA THR A 52 9.04 -2.41 2.70
C THR A 52 10.04 -2.44 1.56
N GLY A 53 11.13 -1.68 1.65
CA GLY A 53 12.06 -1.44 0.54
C GLY A 53 11.59 -0.38 -0.47
N TYR A 54 10.40 0.21 -0.27
CA TYR A 54 9.79 1.17 -1.19
C TYR A 54 9.43 2.48 -0.48
N LYS A 55 9.46 3.59 -1.23
CA LYS A 55 9.08 4.90 -0.71
C LYS A 55 7.59 4.94 -0.38
N TYR A 56 7.19 5.91 0.44
CA TYR A 56 5.78 6.19 0.69
C TYR A 56 5.05 6.47 -0.62
N GLU A 57 3.95 5.74 -0.86
CA GLU A 57 3.11 5.85 -2.05
C GLU A 57 1.63 5.76 -1.62
N PRO A 58 1.00 6.89 -1.24
CA PRO A 58 -0.38 6.89 -0.75
C PRO A 58 -1.41 6.39 -1.77
N TRP A 59 -1.07 6.43 -3.06
CA TRP A 59 -1.91 5.95 -4.16
C TRP A 59 -1.80 4.44 -4.41
N HIS A 60 -0.75 3.77 -3.91
CA HIS A 60 -0.47 2.37 -4.24
C HIS A 60 -1.24 1.45 -3.30
N LEU A 61 -2.26 0.79 -3.85
CA LEU A 61 -3.09 -0.17 -3.13
C LEU A 61 -2.72 -1.60 -3.48
N ARG A 62 -2.66 -2.45 -2.45
CA ARG A 62 -2.45 -3.89 -2.59
C ARG A 62 -3.70 -4.66 -2.14
N TYR A 63 -4.25 -5.48 -3.03
CA TYR A 63 -5.32 -6.42 -2.68
C TYR A 63 -4.75 -7.59 -1.86
N VAL A 64 -5.29 -7.78 -0.66
CA VAL A 64 -5.00 -8.90 0.25
C VAL A 64 -6.25 -9.66 0.68
N GLY A 65 -7.44 -9.21 0.23
CA GLY A 65 -8.71 -9.87 0.51
C GLY A 65 -9.06 -9.82 2.00
N ASN A 66 -9.48 -10.96 2.56
CA ASN A 66 -10.10 -11.04 3.88
C ASN A 66 -9.20 -10.60 5.05
N ILE A 67 -7.88 -10.50 4.87
CA ILE A 67 -6.97 -10.05 5.93
C ILE A 67 -6.84 -8.52 6.00
N ALA A 68 -7.36 -7.78 5.01
CA ALA A 68 -7.14 -6.34 4.88
C ALA A 68 -7.56 -5.55 6.13
N GLU A 69 -8.74 -5.86 6.69
CA GLU A 69 -9.20 -5.28 7.97
C GLU A 69 -8.16 -5.48 9.08
N SER A 70 -7.70 -6.72 9.28
CA SER A 70 -6.75 -7.03 10.36
C SER A 70 -5.38 -6.40 10.15
N VAL A 71 -4.94 -6.25 8.89
CA VAL A 71 -3.70 -5.54 8.55
C VAL A 71 -3.88 -4.05 8.85
N TYR A 72 -4.98 -3.44 8.41
CA TYR A 72 -5.30 -2.03 8.68
C TYR A 72 -5.34 -1.72 10.18
N GLN A 73 -6.08 -2.49 10.97
CA GLN A 73 -6.19 -2.30 12.42
C GLN A 73 -4.85 -2.47 13.16
N SER A 74 -3.93 -3.25 12.60
CA SER A 74 -2.59 -3.43 13.19
C SER A 74 -1.69 -2.20 13.01
N GLY A 75 -1.95 -1.37 11.98
CA GLY A 75 -1.06 -0.28 11.58
C GLY A 75 0.30 -0.72 11.03
N LEU A 76 0.49 -2.02 10.78
CA LEU A 76 1.75 -2.59 10.30
C LEU A 76 1.83 -2.60 8.78
N THR A 77 3.06 -2.65 8.27
CA THR A 77 3.32 -3.09 6.89
C THR A 77 2.92 -4.56 6.71
N LEU A 78 2.72 -4.99 5.46
CA LEU A 78 2.39 -6.37 5.17
C LEU A 78 3.52 -7.33 5.57
N GLU A 79 4.78 -6.90 5.41
CA GLU A 79 5.97 -7.63 5.86
C GLU A 79 5.94 -7.89 7.36
N ALA A 80 5.77 -6.83 8.16
CA ALA A 80 5.75 -6.92 9.61
C ALA A 80 4.55 -7.75 10.10
N TYR A 81 3.38 -7.58 9.48
CA TYR A 81 2.19 -8.36 9.79
C TYR A 81 2.38 -9.86 9.52
N LEU A 82 2.99 -10.23 8.39
CA LEU A 82 3.23 -11.62 8.00
C LEU A 82 4.50 -12.23 8.63
N GLY A 83 5.35 -11.42 9.26
CA GLY A 83 6.64 -11.85 9.80
C GLY A 83 7.64 -12.28 8.73
N VAL A 84 7.61 -11.62 7.56
CA VAL A 84 8.51 -11.91 6.43
C VAL A 84 9.49 -10.76 6.20
N SER A 85 10.65 -11.06 5.62
CA SER A 85 11.65 -10.05 5.29
C SER A 85 11.24 -9.20 4.09
N GLY A 86 11.43 -7.88 4.19
CA GLY A 86 11.46 -6.96 3.06
C GLY A 86 12.83 -6.26 2.95
N GLY A 87 12.82 -4.94 2.76
CA GLY A 87 14.02 -4.10 2.63
C GLY A 87 14.54 -3.95 1.19
N ASP A 88 15.67 -3.26 1.05
CA ASP A 88 16.29 -2.99 -0.25
C ASP A 88 16.98 -4.25 -0.82
N TYR A 89 17.33 -4.20 -2.11
CA TYR A 89 18.06 -5.26 -2.78
C TYR A 89 19.43 -5.47 -2.13
N PHE A 90 19.80 -6.73 -1.88
CA PHE A 90 21.17 -7.07 -1.51
C PHE A 90 22.12 -6.65 -2.64
N ARG A 91 23.15 -5.87 -2.30
CA ARG A 91 24.26 -5.56 -3.20
C ARG A 91 25.24 -6.72 -3.29
#